data_AF-A0A6P0VP11-F1
#
_entry.id   AF-A0A6P0VP11-F1
#
_cell.length_a   1.000
_cell.length_b   1.000
_cell.length_c   1.000
_cell.angle_alpha   90.00
_cell.angle_beta   90.00
_cell.angle_gamma   90.00
#
_symmetry.space_group_name_H-M   'P 1'
#
loop_
_entity.id
_entity.type
_entity.pdbx_description
1 polymer ?
#
loop_
_entity_poly.entity_id
_entity_poly.type
_entity_poly.pdbx_seq_one_letter_code
_entity_poly.pdbx_strand_id
1 'polypeptide(L)'
;MSDKQKPSRSLVGIAGVVAVATLISKVFGLVRQQVIAAAFGVGPVANAYFYAYIIPGFLFVLLGGINGPFHSALVSVLAKRDSSEAPRLVETVTTLVGGILLVVTIALVLFADVFIDLIAPGFRNTPEGLQVRAIAIQQLQIMAPLAILGGLIGIGFGTLNAAEQYWLPAVSPLFSSVAVVVGLGILALQLGEKISLPQYAQLGGAVLAGGTLIGAILQWLV
;
A
#
# COMPACT_ATOMS: atom_id res chain seq x y z
N MET A 1 -40.67 26.51 1.90
CA MET A 1 -39.49 26.05 1.12
C MET A 1 -39.32 24.58 1.47
N SER A 2 -39.56 23.70 0.51
CA SER A 2 -39.59 22.24 0.73
C SER A 2 -38.17 21.72 0.91
N ASP A 3 -37.85 21.34 2.14
CA ASP A 3 -36.62 20.66 2.49
C ASP A 3 -36.66 19.25 1.88
N LYS A 4 -36.07 19.11 0.70
CA LYS A 4 -35.92 17.80 0.03
C LYS A 4 -34.91 17.00 0.84
N GLN A 5 -35.38 16.27 1.85
CA GLN A 5 -34.64 15.19 2.48
C GLN A 5 -34.15 14.24 1.37
N LYS A 6 -32.83 14.23 1.13
CA LYS A 6 -32.19 13.22 0.27
C LYS A 6 -32.59 11.85 0.85
N PRO A 7 -33.02 10.89 0.02
CA PRO A 7 -33.38 9.56 0.52
C PRO A 7 -32.14 8.98 1.22
N SER A 8 -32.24 8.78 2.54
CA SER A 8 -31.18 8.13 3.31
C SER A 8 -30.98 6.75 2.70
N ARG A 9 -29.81 6.51 2.08
CA ARG A 9 -29.50 5.19 1.56
C ARG A 9 -29.65 4.19 2.70
N SER A 10 -30.43 3.13 2.49
CA SER A 10 -30.60 2.09 3.50
C SER A 10 -29.23 1.57 3.92
N LEU A 11 -29.01 1.41 5.22
CA LEU A 11 -27.80 0.80 5.80
C LEU A 11 -27.47 -0.54 5.12
N VAL A 12 -28.50 -1.31 4.78
CA VAL A 12 -28.38 -2.59 4.05
C VAL A 12 -27.77 -2.38 2.66
N GLY A 13 -28.17 -1.32 1.95
CA GLY A 13 -27.63 -0.98 0.64
C GLY A 13 -26.16 -0.55 0.71
N ILE A 14 -25.81 0.29 1.68
CA ILE A 14 -24.42 0.73 1.90
C ILE A 14 -23.54 -0.47 2.26
N ALA A 15 -23.97 -1.28 3.22
CA ALA A 15 -23.26 -2.48 3.63
C ALA A 15 -23.07 -3.47 2.47
N GLY A 16 -24.09 -3.65 1.63
CA GLY A 16 -24.01 -4.49 0.44
C GLY A 16 -22.95 -4.01 -0.56
N VAL A 17 -22.91 -2.71 -0.88
CA VAL A 17 -21.90 -2.14 -1.78
C VAL A 17 -20.49 -2.30 -1.21
N VAL A 18 -20.29 -2.00 0.07
CA VAL A 18 -18.99 -2.13 0.75
C VAL A 18 -18.53 -3.58 0.77
N ALA A 19 -19.45 -4.53 1.05
CA ALA A 19 -19.14 -5.95 1.07
C ALA A 19 -18.68 -6.46 -0.30
N VAL A 20 -19.40 -6.10 -1.37
CA VAL A 20 -19.04 -6.48 -2.75
C VAL A 20 -17.71 -5.86 -3.15
N ALA A 21 -17.51 -4.56 -2.92
CA ALA A 21 -16.25 -3.88 -3.24
C ALA A 21 -15.07 -4.50 -2.48
N THR A 22 -15.24 -4.79 -1.20
CA THR A 22 -14.22 -5.46 -0.37
C THR A 22 -13.91 -6.85 -0.89
N LEU A 23 -14.93 -7.63 -1.28
CA LEU A 23 -14.74 -8.98 -1.80
C LEU A 23 -13.93 -8.95 -3.10
N ILE A 24 -14.27 -8.04 -4.03
CA ILE A 24 -13.53 -7.84 -5.28
C ILE A 24 -12.07 -7.49 -4.98
N SER A 25 -11.82 -6.51 -4.09
CA SER A 25 -10.47 -6.13 -3.67
C SER A 25 -9.68 -7.31 -3.09
N LYS A 26 -10.32 -8.16 -2.27
CA LYS A 26 -9.69 -9.36 -1.70
C LYS A 26 -9.38 -10.44 -2.73
N VAL A 27 -10.28 -10.67 -3.69
CA VAL A 27 -10.06 -11.61 -4.80
C VAL A 27 -8.86 -11.18 -5.63
N PHE A 28 -8.77 -9.90 -6.00
CA PHE A 28 -7.58 -9.40 -6.71
C PHE A 28 -6.32 -9.43 -5.86
N GLY A 29 -6.45 -9.18 -4.55
CA GLY A 29 -5.35 -9.37 -3.60
C GLY A 29 -4.82 -10.81 -3.62
N LEU A 30 -5.71 -11.80 -3.68
CA LEU A 30 -5.35 -13.21 -3.84
C LEU A 30 -4.68 -13.47 -5.19
N VAL A 31 -5.25 -12.96 -6.29
CA VAL A 31 -4.64 -13.09 -7.63
C VAL A 31 -3.22 -12.51 -7.65
N ARG A 32 -3.00 -11.34 -7.05
CA ARG A 32 -1.65 -10.76 -6.91
C ARG A 32 -0.70 -11.72 -6.22
N GLN A 33 -1.10 -12.34 -5.09
CA GLN A 33 -0.23 -13.29 -4.39
C GLN A 33 0.07 -14.51 -5.27
N GLN A 34 -0.91 -15.02 -6.01
CA GLN A 34 -0.70 -16.14 -6.94
C GLN A 34 0.24 -15.76 -8.08
N VAL A 35 0.15 -14.54 -8.63
CA VAL A 35 1.06 -14.06 -9.68
C VAL A 35 2.48 -13.91 -9.18
N ILE A 36 2.68 -13.37 -7.97
CA ILE A 36 4.01 -13.27 -7.34
C ILE A 36 4.59 -14.69 -7.13
N ALA A 37 3.79 -15.61 -6.60
CA ALA A 37 4.21 -17.00 -6.38
C ALA A 37 4.52 -17.73 -7.70
N ALA A 38 3.72 -17.50 -8.76
CA ALA A 38 3.97 -18.08 -10.07
C ALA A 38 5.24 -17.53 -10.74
N ALA A 39 5.53 -16.25 -10.56
CA ALA A 39 6.71 -15.60 -11.15
C ALA A 39 8.02 -15.96 -10.42
N PHE A 40 7.99 -16.03 -9.09
CA PHE A 40 9.22 -16.09 -8.28
C PHE A 40 9.27 -17.25 -7.27
N GLY A 41 8.17 -17.96 -7.05
CA GLY A 41 8.07 -19.03 -6.05
C GLY A 41 8.51 -18.59 -4.66
N VAL A 42 9.25 -19.46 -3.98
CA VAL A 42 9.97 -19.16 -2.72
C VAL A 42 11.41 -18.69 -2.97
N GLY A 43 11.67 -18.11 -4.15
CA GLY A 43 13.00 -17.71 -4.60
C GLY A 43 13.50 -16.37 -4.03
N PRO A 44 14.72 -15.95 -4.42
CA PRO A 44 15.39 -14.77 -3.86
C PRO A 44 14.60 -13.47 -3.97
N VAL A 45 13.87 -13.28 -5.07
CA VAL A 45 13.09 -12.05 -5.33
C VAL A 45 11.89 -11.94 -4.38
N ALA A 46 11.11 -13.01 -4.23
CA ALA A 46 9.96 -13.03 -3.33
C ALA A 46 10.41 -12.88 -1.87
N ASN A 47 11.49 -13.58 -1.49
CA ASN A 47 12.05 -13.52 -0.15
C ASN A 47 12.51 -12.08 0.19
N ALA A 48 13.29 -11.47 -0.70
CA ALA A 48 13.71 -10.08 -0.58
C ALA A 48 12.51 -9.13 -0.43
N TYR A 49 11.46 -9.32 -1.22
CA TYR A 49 10.27 -8.47 -1.21
C TYR A 49 9.57 -8.51 0.14
N PHE A 50 9.38 -9.70 0.72
CA PHE A 50 8.71 -9.83 2.01
C PHE A 50 9.47 -9.11 3.12
N TYR A 51 10.81 -9.22 3.17
CA TYR A 51 11.61 -8.50 4.16
C TYR A 51 11.65 -6.99 3.91
N ALA A 52 11.82 -6.56 2.66
CA ALA A 52 11.78 -5.16 2.28
C ALA A 52 10.44 -4.48 2.58
N TYR A 53 9.34 -5.23 2.51
CA TYR A 53 7.99 -4.71 2.75
C TYR A 53 7.66 -4.52 4.23
N ILE A 54 8.38 -5.13 5.18
CA ILE A 54 7.98 -5.14 6.60
C ILE A 54 7.76 -3.72 7.16
N ILE A 55 8.75 -2.84 7.09
CA ILE A 55 8.65 -1.49 7.66
C ILE A 55 7.67 -0.61 6.87
N PRO A 56 7.86 -0.38 5.55
CA PRO A 56 6.94 0.46 4.79
C PRO A 56 5.50 -0.10 4.79
N GLY A 57 5.34 -1.41 4.72
CA GLY A 57 4.06 -2.10 4.76
C GLY A 57 3.36 -1.98 6.11
N PHE A 58 4.10 -2.09 7.22
CA PHE A 58 3.56 -1.83 8.55
C PHE A 58 3.00 -0.41 8.65
N LEU A 59 3.78 0.60 8.25
CA LEU A 59 3.33 1.99 8.27
C LEU A 59 2.13 2.21 7.34
N PHE A 60 2.15 1.60 6.15
CA PHE A 60 1.07 1.68 5.19
C PHE A 60 -0.25 1.13 5.75
N VAL A 61 -0.22 -0.02 6.42
CA VAL A 61 -1.41 -0.62 7.05
C VAL A 61 -1.83 0.13 8.30
N LEU A 62 -0.88 0.56 9.15
CA LEU A 62 -1.18 1.28 10.38
C LEU A 62 -1.91 2.60 10.11
N LEU A 63 -1.50 3.31 9.07
CA LEU A 63 -2.01 4.64 8.73
C LEU A 63 -3.10 4.60 7.68
N GLY A 64 -2.91 3.85 6.59
CA GLY A 64 -3.84 3.76 5.46
C GLY A 64 -4.91 2.69 5.62
N GLY A 65 -4.80 1.82 6.63
CA GLY A 65 -5.75 0.75 6.88
C GLY A 65 -7.12 1.27 7.32
N ILE A 66 -8.17 0.88 6.59
CA ILE A 66 -9.56 1.14 6.97
C ILE A 66 -9.85 0.40 8.28
N ASN A 67 -10.55 1.07 9.20
CA ASN A 67 -10.81 0.60 10.56
C ASN A 67 -9.55 0.45 11.44
N GLY A 68 -8.39 0.92 10.96
CA GLY A 68 -7.19 1.08 11.77
C GLY A 68 -7.33 2.22 12.79
N PRO A 69 -6.40 2.31 13.76
CA PRO A 69 -6.47 3.31 14.83
C PRO A 69 -6.41 4.75 14.28
N PHE A 70 -5.56 5.02 13.29
CA PHE A 70 -5.44 6.34 12.67
C PHE A 70 -6.73 6.73 11.92
N HIS A 71 -7.24 5.82 11.08
CA HIS A 71 -8.50 6.00 10.36
C HIS A 71 -9.67 6.27 11.31
N SER A 72 -9.82 5.47 12.35
CA SER A 72 -10.92 5.59 13.31
C SER A 72 -10.85 6.89 14.11
N ALA A 73 -9.65 7.33 14.48
CA ALA A 73 -9.43 8.63 15.12
C ALA A 73 -9.86 9.78 14.20
N LEU A 74 -9.46 9.74 12.92
CA LEU A 74 -9.83 10.76 11.94
C LEU A 74 -11.33 10.83 11.70
N VAL A 75 -11.98 9.69 11.46
CA VAL A 75 -13.45 9.64 11.28
C VAL A 75 -14.14 10.22 12.52
N SER A 76 -13.72 9.81 13.72
CA SER A 76 -14.33 10.26 14.97
C SER A 76 -14.19 11.76 15.22
N VAL A 77 -13.05 12.35 14.87
CA VAL A 77 -12.84 13.79 15.02
C VAL A 77 -13.59 14.56 13.94
N LEU A 78 -13.55 14.11 12.68
CA LEU A 78 -14.20 14.80 11.56
C LEU A 78 -15.74 14.74 11.65
N ALA A 79 -16.30 13.62 12.11
CA ALA A 79 -17.76 13.47 12.26
C ALA A 79 -18.38 14.43 13.30
N LYS A 80 -17.57 14.99 14.20
CA LYS A 80 -18.00 15.93 15.25
C LYS A 80 -17.77 17.40 14.87
N ARG A 81 -17.20 17.67 13.69
CA ARG A 81 -16.82 19.02 13.25
C ARG A 81 -17.83 19.55 12.26
N ASP A 82 -18.05 20.85 12.31
CA ASP A 82 -18.79 21.55 11.26
C ASP A 82 -18.02 21.44 9.94
N SER A 83 -18.78 21.43 8.84
CA SER A 83 -18.23 21.31 7.48
C SER A 83 -17.24 22.43 7.12
N SER A 84 -17.32 23.58 7.79
CA SER A 84 -16.39 24.71 7.65
C SER A 84 -15.05 24.51 8.37
N GLU A 85 -15.01 23.71 9.45
CA GLU A 85 -13.80 23.46 10.25
C GLU A 85 -13.02 22.24 9.76
N ALA A 86 -13.71 21.26 9.17
CA ALA A 86 -13.11 20.01 8.70
C ALA A 86 -11.92 20.19 7.73
N PRO A 87 -11.96 21.10 6.72
CA PRO A 87 -10.84 21.28 5.79
C PRO A 87 -9.54 21.73 6.49
N ARG A 88 -9.64 22.64 7.46
CA ARG A 88 -8.47 23.16 8.19
C ARG A 88 -7.82 22.09 9.05
N LEU A 89 -8.62 21.19 9.65
CA LEU A 89 -8.11 20.04 10.37
C LEU A 89 -7.39 19.07 9.43
N VAL A 90 -8.00 18.74 8.30
CA VAL A 90 -7.40 17.83 7.30
C VAL A 90 -6.08 18.40 6.78
N GLU A 91 -6.01 19.69 6.48
CA GLU A 91 -4.77 20.38 6.09
C GLU A 91 -3.70 20.26 7.17
N THR A 92 -4.03 20.60 8.42
CA THR A 92 -3.09 20.54 9.55
C THR A 92 -2.55 19.12 9.76
N VAL A 93 -3.43 18.12 9.75
CA VAL A 93 -3.04 16.71 9.90
C VAL A 93 -2.18 16.27 8.71
N THR A 94 -2.54 16.68 7.49
CA THR A 94 -1.77 16.35 6.27
C THR A 94 -0.36 16.93 6.33
N THR A 95 -0.19 18.18 6.75
CA THR A 95 1.12 18.80 6.88
C THR A 95 1.97 18.12 7.95
N LEU A 96 1.41 17.85 9.13
CA LEU A 96 2.14 17.23 10.23
C LEU A 96 2.51 15.77 9.93
N VAL A 97 1.53 14.95 9.54
CA VAL A 97 1.72 13.53 9.24
C VAL A 97 2.58 13.37 7.99
N GLY A 98 2.33 14.17 6.95
CA GLY A 98 3.14 14.20 5.73
C GLY A 98 4.59 14.58 6.00
N GLY A 99 4.83 15.61 6.82
CA GLY A 99 6.18 16.02 7.21
C GLY A 99 6.95 14.94 7.97
N ILE A 100 6.32 14.32 8.97
CA ILE A 100 6.93 13.20 9.73
C ILE A 100 7.24 12.03 8.80
N LEU A 101 6.28 11.62 7.96
CA LEU A 101 6.45 10.46 7.09
C LEU A 101 7.40 10.72 5.93
N LEU A 102 7.57 11.98 5.52
CA LEU A 102 8.61 12.36 4.56
C LEU A 102 10.01 12.11 5.16
N VAL A 103 10.23 12.53 6.41
CA VAL A 103 11.50 12.25 7.12
C VAL A 103 11.72 10.75 7.26
N VAL A 104 10.69 9.99 7.65
CA VAL A 104 10.76 8.53 7.74
C VAL A 104 11.07 7.91 6.37
N THR A 105 10.42 8.36 5.31
CA THR A 105 10.66 7.89 3.94
C THR A 105 12.11 8.12 3.52
N ILE A 106 12.64 9.32 3.74
CA ILE A 106 14.04 9.66 3.45
C ILE A 106 14.99 8.75 4.25
N ALA A 107 14.73 8.55 5.54
CA ALA A 107 15.53 7.65 6.38
C ALA A 107 15.52 6.21 5.85
N LEU A 108 14.36 5.69 5.45
CA LEU A 108 14.24 4.34 4.87
C LEU A 108 15.03 4.19 3.56
N VAL A 109 15.04 5.23 2.71
CA VAL A 109 15.83 5.21 1.45
C VAL A 109 17.33 5.24 1.73
N LEU A 110 17.77 6.16 2.60
CA LEU A 110 19.20 6.38 2.86
C LEU A 110 19.83 5.26 3.69
N PHE A 111 19.10 4.70 4.65
CA PHE A 111 19.58 3.66 5.57
C PHE A 111 18.96 2.29 5.28
N ALA A 112 18.56 2.04 4.03
CA ALA A 112 17.90 0.80 3.63
C ALA A 112 18.72 -0.46 4.00
N ASP A 113 20.05 -0.40 3.85
CA ASP A 113 20.95 -1.49 4.22
C ASP A 113 20.94 -1.80 5.71
N VAL A 114 20.95 -0.76 6.55
CA VAL A 114 20.85 -0.89 8.01
C VAL A 114 19.52 -1.52 8.41
N PHE A 115 18.42 -1.08 7.82
CA PHE A 115 17.09 -1.63 8.11
C PHE A 115 16.97 -3.09 7.67
N ILE A 116 17.46 -3.45 6.48
CA ILE A 116 17.46 -4.84 6.02
C ILE A 116 18.35 -5.70 6.93
N ASP A 117 19.51 -5.20 7.35
CA ASP A 117 20.40 -5.93 8.27
C ASP A 117 19.81 -6.12 9.67
N LEU A 118 19.00 -5.16 10.13
CA LEU A 118 18.29 -5.26 11.40
C LEU A 118 17.17 -6.31 11.35
N ILE A 119 16.43 -6.34 10.25
CA ILE A 119 15.30 -7.25 10.05
C ILE A 119 15.79 -8.68 9.79
N ALA A 120 16.82 -8.84 8.95
CA ALA A 120 17.30 -10.11 8.45
C ALA A 120 18.83 -10.21 8.54
N PRO A 121 19.41 -10.22 9.76
CA PRO A 121 20.86 -10.24 9.96
C PRO A 121 21.52 -11.49 9.34
N GLY A 122 20.77 -12.59 9.22
CA GLY A 122 21.22 -13.84 8.62
C GLY A 122 21.66 -13.73 7.16
N PHE A 123 21.19 -12.71 6.42
CA PHE A 123 21.56 -12.55 5.01
C PHE A 123 23.04 -12.21 4.79
N ARG A 124 23.76 -11.75 5.81
CA ARG A 124 25.19 -11.44 5.69
C ARG A 124 26.09 -12.67 5.76
N ASN A 125 25.53 -13.83 6.13
CA ASN A 125 26.31 -15.00 6.51
C ASN A 125 26.49 -16.03 5.38
N THR A 126 25.74 -15.91 4.27
CA THR A 126 25.81 -16.86 3.14
C THR A 126 25.86 -16.13 1.79
N PRO A 127 26.49 -16.72 0.75
CA PRO A 127 26.49 -16.14 -0.60
C PRO A 127 25.08 -15.89 -1.14
N GLU A 128 24.15 -16.82 -0.90
CA GLU A 128 22.75 -16.70 -1.31
C GLU A 128 22.05 -15.56 -0.54
N GLY A 129 22.35 -15.42 0.75
CA GLY A 129 21.83 -14.35 1.59
C GLY A 129 22.25 -12.97 1.08
N LEU A 130 23.51 -12.81 0.64
CA LEU A 130 24.02 -11.55 0.10
C LEU A 130 23.27 -11.13 -1.16
N GLN A 131 22.86 -12.08 -2.00
CA GLN A 131 22.03 -11.81 -3.18
C GLN A 131 20.65 -11.31 -2.77
N VAL A 132 19.99 -11.99 -1.83
CA VAL A 132 18.66 -11.58 -1.32
C VAL A 132 18.73 -10.21 -0.68
N ARG A 133 19.78 -9.94 0.11
CA ARG A 133 20.03 -8.64 0.75
C ARG A 133 20.11 -7.52 -0.27
N ALA A 134 20.89 -7.70 -1.34
CA ALA A 134 21.04 -6.68 -2.38
C ALA A 134 19.70 -6.32 -3.05
N ILE A 135 18.87 -7.34 -3.35
CA ILE A 135 17.54 -7.14 -3.91
C ILE A 135 16.63 -6.45 -2.88
N ALA A 136 16.66 -6.88 -1.62
CA ALA A 136 15.81 -6.34 -0.56
C ALA A 136 16.09 -4.86 -0.29
N ILE A 137 17.37 -4.45 -0.31
CA ILE A 137 17.77 -3.05 -0.17
C ILE A 137 17.15 -2.20 -1.29
N GLN A 138 17.29 -2.64 -2.54
CA GLN A 138 16.70 -1.93 -3.68
C GLN A 138 15.17 -1.87 -3.58
N GLN A 139 14.52 -2.97 -3.22
CA GLN A 139 13.08 -3.02 -3.06
C GLN A 139 12.59 -2.12 -1.91
N LEU A 140 13.32 -2.05 -0.80
CA LEU A 140 13.01 -1.17 0.31
C LEU A 140 13.15 0.30 -0.12
N GLN A 141 14.19 0.66 -0.86
CA GLN A 141 14.35 2.02 -1.39
C GLN A 141 13.18 2.41 -2.31
N ILE A 142 12.74 1.49 -3.17
CA ILE A 142 11.59 1.72 -4.06
C ILE A 142 10.28 1.81 -3.25
N MET A 143 10.10 0.97 -2.23
CA MET A 143 8.86 0.91 -1.43
C MET A 143 8.83 1.88 -0.25
N ALA A 144 9.93 2.55 0.07
CA ALA A 144 9.99 3.51 1.17
C ALA A 144 8.88 4.59 1.12
N PRO A 145 8.50 5.15 -0.06
CA PRO A 145 7.43 6.12 -0.14
C PRO A 145 6.03 5.59 0.21
N LEU A 146 5.86 4.27 0.36
CA LEU A 146 4.64 3.71 0.92
C LEU A 146 4.36 4.25 2.34
N ALA A 147 5.40 4.60 3.11
CA ALA A 147 5.22 5.19 4.43
C ALA A 147 4.38 6.47 4.38
N ILE A 148 4.76 7.44 3.54
CA ILE A 148 4.02 8.70 3.37
C ILE A 148 2.68 8.49 2.68
N LEU A 149 2.63 7.64 1.64
CA LEU A 149 1.38 7.34 0.93
C LEU A 149 0.34 6.71 1.85
N GLY A 150 0.74 5.83 2.76
CA GLY A 150 -0.13 5.25 3.77
C GLY A 150 -0.80 6.32 4.65
N GLY A 151 -0.03 7.30 5.11
CA GLY A 151 -0.55 8.46 5.83
C GLY A 151 -1.59 9.24 5.03
N LEU A 152 -1.26 9.61 3.79
CA LEU A 152 -2.14 10.39 2.93
C LEU A 152 -3.43 9.64 2.58
N ILE A 153 -3.32 8.35 2.27
CA ILE A 153 -4.47 7.46 2.03
C ILE A 153 -5.34 7.36 3.27
N GLY A 154 -4.74 7.20 4.45
CA GLY A 154 -5.46 7.15 5.72
C GLY A 154 -6.27 8.42 5.99
N ILE A 155 -5.68 9.58 5.69
CA ILE A 155 -6.35 10.88 5.79
C ILE A 155 -7.52 10.97 4.80
N GLY A 156 -7.29 10.60 3.54
CA GLY A 156 -8.31 10.57 2.50
C GLY A 156 -9.47 9.65 2.86
N PHE A 157 -9.18 8.41 3.26
CA PHE A 157 -10.21 7.43 3.65
C PHE A 157 -10.95 7.87 4.91
N GLY A 158 -10.29 8.46 5.90
CA GLY A 158 -10.95 9.01 7.08
C GLY A 158 -11.94 10.11 6.70
N THR A 159 -11.53 11.00 5.79
CA THR A 159 -12.35 12.11 5.29
C THR A 159 -13.54 11.61 4.47
N LEU A 160 -13.32 10.66 3.56
CA LEU A 160 -14.37 10.04 2.76
C LEU A 160 -15.40 9.30 3.62
N ASN A 161 -14.95 8.53 4.61
CA ASN A 161 -15.87 7.82 5.52
C ASN A 161 -16.66 8.78 6.40
N ALA A 162 -16.05 9.86 6.91
CA ALA A 162 -16.77 10.91 7.63
C ALA A 162 -17.82 11.61 6.76
N ALA A 163 -17.61 11.64 5.44
CA ALA A 163 -18.57 12.15 4.44
C ALA A 163 -19.51 11.07 3.86
N GLU A 164 -19.62 9.91 4.50
CA GLU A 164 -20.48 8.78 4.10
C GLU A 164 -20.16 8.18 2.71
N GLN A 165 -18.93 8.36 2.22
CA GLN A 165 -18.43 7.79 0.96
C GLN A 165 -17.62 6.50 1.20
N TYR A 166 -18.32 5.42 1.52
CA TYR A 166 -17.69 4.15 1.93
C TYR A 166 -17.13 3.30 0.79
N TRP A 167 -17.56 3.52 -0.45
CA TRP A 167 -17.24 2.64 -1.58
C TRP A 167 -15.84 2.86 -2.15
N LEU A 168 -15.36 4.12 -2.22
CA LEU A 168 -14.00 4.48 -2.66
C LEU A 168 -12.96 3.77 -1.79
N PRO A 169 -13.00 3.91 -0.44
CA PRO A 169 -12.07 3.20 0.42
C PRO A 169 -12.13 1.67 0.22
N ALA A 170 -13.34 1.09 0.07
CA ALA A 170 -13.51 -0.35 -0.06
C ALA A 170 -12.91 -0.95 -1.35
N VAL A 171 -13.00 -0.21 -2.47
CA VAL A 171 -12.44 -0.66 -3.75
C VAL A 171 -10.96 -0.32 -3.91
N SER A 172 -10.45 0.68 -3.19
CA SER A 172 -9.09 1.19 -3.39
C SER A 172 -7.97 0.11 -3.39
N PRO A 173 -7.94 -0.88 -2.47
CA PRO A 173 -6.90 -1.92 -2.47
C PRO A 173 -6.81 -2.75 -3.77
N LEU A 174 -7.87 -2.76 -4.59
CA LEU A 174 -7.87 -3.33 -5.93
C LEU A 174 -6.76 -2.75 -6.81
N PHE A 175 -6.56 -1.43 -6.78
CA PHE A 175 -5.60 -0.75 -7.66
C PHE A 175 -4.16 -1.21 -7.42
N SER A 176 -3.80 -1.46 -6.15
CA SER A 176 -2.48 -2.03 -5.84
C SER A 176 -2.32 -3.45 -6.32
N SER A 177 -3.39 -4.24 -6.26
CA SER A 177 -3.36 -5.61 -6.77
C SER A 177 -3.21 -5.62 -8.29
N VAL A 178 -3.98 -4.79 -9.00
CA VAL A 178 -3.91 -4.64 -10.45
C VAL A 178 -2.54 -4.14 -10.90
N ALA A 179 -1.96 -3.13 -10.25
CA ALA A 179 -0.66 -2.58 -10.63
C ALA A 179 0.45 -3.64 -10.59
N VAL A 180 0.49 -4.47 -9.54
CA VAL A 180 1.47 -5.57 -9.43
C VAL A 180 1.21 -6.65 -10.48
N VAL A 181 -0.06 -7.05 -10.66
CA VAL A 181 -0.42 -8.09 -11.64
C VAL A 181 -0.07 -7.65 -13.06
N VAL A 182 -0.35 -6.40 -13.43
CA VAL A 182 -0.01 -5.85 -14.74
C VAL A 182 1.50 -5.74 -14.91
N GLY A 183 2.21 -5.22 -13.91
CA GLY A 183 3.68 -5.09 -13.97
C GLY A 183 4.39 -6.43 -14.17
N LEU A 184 4.03 -7.43 -13.36
CA LEU A 184 4.58 -8.78 -13.51
C LEU A 184 4.08 -9.49 -14.75
N GLY A 185 2.84 -9.25 -15.18
CA GLY A 185 2.29 -9.79 -16.42
C GLY A 185 3.06 -9.29 -17.65
N ILE A 186 3.36 -7.99 -17.73
CA ILE A 186 4.20 -7.42 -18.80
C ILE A 186 5.59 -8.04 -18.79
N LEU A 187 6.20 -8.16 -17.61
CA LEU A 187 7.53 -8.77 -17.48
C LEU A 187 7.52 -10.24 -17.92
N ALA A 188 6.49 -10.99 -17.53
CA ALA A 188 6.31 -12.39 -17.92
C ALA A 188 6.08 -12.54 -19.43
N LEU A 189 5.35 -11.63 -20.08
CA LEU A 189 5.18 -11.64 -21.54
C LEU A 189 6.50 -11.40 -22.29
N GLN A 190 7.42 -10.61 -21.71
CA GLN A 190 8.72 -10.32 -22.33
C GLN A 190 9.75 -11.42 -22.11
N LEU A 191 9.77 -12.03 -20.91
CA LEU A 191 10.81 -12.97 -20.50
C LEU A 191 10.38 -14.44 -20.53
N GLY A 192 9.08 -14.72 -20.48
CA GLY A 192 8.55 -16.07 -20.32
C GLY A 192 9.11 -16.74 -19.06
N GLU A 193 9.51 -18.00 -19.17
CA GLU A 193 10.11 -18.77 -18.07
C GLU A 193 11.43 -18.18 -17.54
N LYS A 194 12.10 -17.33 -18.33
CA LYS A 194 13.36 -16.69 -17.95
C LYS A 194 13.22 -15.71 -16.79
N ILE A 195 11.99 -15.28 -16.44
CA ILE A 195 11.72 -14.35 -15.33
C ILE A 195 12.30 -14.83 -13.99
N SER A 196 12.43 -16.15 -13.82
CA SER A 196 12.95 -16.80 -12.62
C SER A 196 14.49 -16.91 -12.59
N LEU A 197 15.18 -16.60 -13.69
CA LEU A 197 16.63 -16.76 -13.78
C LEU A 197 17.37 -15.70 -12.94
N PRO A 198 18.50 -16.05 -12.31
CA PRO A 198 19.26 -15.12 -11.45
C PRO A 198 19.63 -13.78 -12.10
N GLN A 199 19.89 -13.77 -13.42
CA GLN A 199 20.22 -12.57 -14.18
C GLN A 199 19.09 -11.54 -14.25
N TYR A 200 17.83 -11.98 -14.10
CA TYR A 200 16.65 -11.11 -14.09
C TYR A 200 16.12 -10.82 -12.68
N ALA A 201 16.76 -11.35 -11.64
CA ALA A 201 16.27 -11.23 -10.26
C ALA A 201 16.16 -9.76 -9.79
N GLN A 202 17.14 -8.92 -10.13
CA GLN A 202 17.08 -7.49 -9.81
C GLN A 202 15.95 -6.79 -10.57
N LEU A 203 15.82 -7.05 -11.88
CA LEU A 203 14.74 -6.46 -12.68
C LEU A 203 13.35 -6.90 -12.17
N GLY A 204 13.16 -8.19 -11.91
CA GLY A 204 11.93 -8.73 -11.35
C GLY A 204 11.62 -8.15 -9.98
N GLY A 205 12.63 -7.98 -9.13
CA GLY A 205 12.50 -7.32 -7.83
C GLY A 205 12.08 -5.86 -7.94
N ALA A 206 12.69 -5.11 -8.87
CA ALA A 206 12.35 -3.72 -9.14
C ALA A 206 10.92 -3.57 -9.70
N VAL A 207 10.50 -4.44 -10.61
CA VAL A 207 9.13 -4.43 -11.16
C VAL A 207 8.10 -4.75 -10.08
N LEU A 208 8.37 -5.72 -9.21
CA LEU A 208 7.49 -6.07 -8.10
C LEU A 208 7.34 -4.91 -7.08
N ALA A 209 8.47 -4.34 -6.64
CA ALA A 209 8.46 -3.19 -5.73
C ALA A 209 7.84 -1.94 -6.37
N GLY A 210 8.16 -1.68 -7.64
CA GLY A 210 7.62 -0.57 -8.42
C GLY A 210 6.13 -0.70 -8.64
N GLY A 211 5.62 -1.89 -8.99
CA GLY A 211 4.19 -2.17 -9.08
C GLY A 211 3.46 -1.96 -7.76
N THR A 212 4.11 -2.27 -6.64
CA THR A 212 3.56 -2.02 -5.29
C THR A 212 3.47 -0.52 -5.01
N LEU A 213 4.52 0.24 -5.32
CA LEU A 213 4.54 1.70 -5.18
C LEU A 213 3.50 2.38 -6.08
N ILE A 214 3.48 2.05 -7.38
CA ILE A 214 2.48 2.54 -8.34
C ILE A 214 1.08 2.24 -7.83
N GLY A 215 0.88 1.03 -7.32
CA GLY A 215 -0.36 0.61 -6.70
C GLY A 215 -0.82 1.50 -5.54
N ALA A 216 0.10 1.94 -4.68
CA ALA A 216 -0.20 2.88 -3.61
C ALA A 216 -0.47 4.30 -4.13
N ILE A 217 0.25 4.75 -5.16
CA ILE A 217 -0.02 6.03 -5.81
C ILE A 217 -1.44 6.04 -6.40
N LEU A 218 -1.84 4.97 -7.10
CA LEU A 218 -3.19 4.84 -7.64
C LEU A 218 -4.26 4.84 -6.53
N GLN A 219 -4.00 4.17 -5.41
CA GLN A 219 -4.90 4.20 -4.24
C GLN A 219 -5.07 5.59 -3.65
N TRP A 220 -4.03 6.43 -3.70
CA TRP A 220 -4.08 7.79 -3.20
C TRP A 220 -4.80 8.76 -4.15
N LEU A 221 -4.74 8.50 -5.47
CA LEU A 221 -5.39 9.34 -6.48
C LEU A 221 -6.90 9.12 -6.61
N VAL A 222 -7.41 7.98 -6.11
CA VAL A 222 -8.83 7.59 -6.19
C VAL A 222 -9.51 7.81 -4.85
#